data_AF-A0AAW2BSW6-F1
#
_entry.id   AF-A0AAW2BSW6-F1
#
_cell.length_a   1.000
_cell.length_b   1.000
_cell.length_c   1.000
_cell.angle_alpha   90.00
_cell.angle_beta   90.00
_cell.angle_gamma   90.00
#
_symmetry.space_group_name_H-M   'P 1'
#
loop_
_entity.id
_entity.type
_entity.pdbx_description
1 polymer ?
#
loop_
_entity_poly.entity_id
_entity_poly.type
_entity_poly.pdbx_seq_one_letter_code
_entity_poly.pdbx_strand_id
1 'polypeptide(L)' 'MWVSEKPNYDYTLNSCVGGECLHYTQVVWRNSVRIGCAKVRCNNGGTFIGCNYDPPGNYIGERPY' A
#
# COMPACT_ATOMS: atom_id res chain seq x y z
N MET A 1 -4.66 -7.85 -5.05
CA MET A 1 -4.83 -7.42 -3.63
C MET A 1 -3.47 -6.90 -3.15
N TRP A 2 -3.40 -5.90 -2.27
CA TRP A 2 -2.22 -5.02 -2.11
C TRP A 2 -0.85 -5.70 -1.99
N VAL A 3 -0.69 -6.74 -1.17
CA VAL A 3 0.60 -7.44 -1.00
C VAL A 3 1.05 -8.22 -2.24
N SER A 4 0.12 -8.57 -3.13
CA SER A 4 0.43 -9.25 -4.39
C SER A 4 1.29 -8.41 -5.34
N GLU A 5 1.46 -7.11 -5.06
CA GLU A 5 2.35 -6.23 -5.82
C GLU A 5 3.83 -6.37 -5.43
N LYS A 6 4.17 -7.13 -4.39
CA LYS A 6 5.56 -7.37 -3.96
C LYS A 6 6.52 -7.71 -5.11
N PRO A 7 6.18 -8.59 -6.08
CA PRO A 7 7.08 -8.90 -7.20
C PRO A 7 7.40 -7.69 -8.09
N ASN A 8 6.55 -6.66 -8.06
CA ASN A 8 6.70 -5.45 -8.86
C ASN A 8 7.51 -4.37 -8.14
N TYR A 9 7.97 -4.58 -6.91
CA TYR A 9 8.80 -3.60 -6.21
C TYR A 9 10.26 -4.05 -6.18
N ASP A 10 11.12 -3.29 -6.86
CA ASP A 10 12.56 -3.49 -6.79
C ASP A 10 13.12 -2.67 -5.63
N TYR A 11 13.54 -3.35 -4.57
CA TYR A 11 14.14 -2.69 -3.42
C TYR A 11 15.47 -2.02 -3.80
N THR A 12 16.32 -2.61 -4.63
CA THR A 12 17.61 -2.00 -4.99
C THR A 12 17.40 -0.66 -5.66
N LEU A 13 16.47 -0.59 -6.62
CA LEU A 13 16.16 0.61 -7.39
C LEU A 13 15.21 1.58 -6.66
N ASN A 14 14.56 1.14 -5.57
CA ASN A 14 13.47 1.86 -4.91
C ASN A 14 12.36 2.29 -5.87
N SER A 15 11.94 1.40 -6.76
CA SER A 15 10.97 1.71 -7.81
C SER A 15 10.05 0.53 -8.11
N CYS A 16 8.89 0.83 -8.70
CA CYS A 16 8.03 -0.20 -9.25
C CYS A 16 8.59 -0.68 -10.60
N VAL A 17 8.88 -1.97 -10.72
CA VAL A 17 9.31 -2.64 -11.94
C VAL A 17 8.19 -3.54 -12.45
N GLY A 18 7.66 -3.25 -13.65
CA GLY A 18 6.70 -4.15 -14.32
C GLY A 18 5.25 -4.10 -13.82
N GLY A 19 4.86 -3.12 -13.00
CA GLY A 19 3.46 -2.94 -12.61
C GLY A 19 3.25 -1.95 -11.47
N GLU A 20 2.04 -1.92 -10.91
CA GLU A 20 1.75 -1.16 -9.69
C GLU A 20 2.43 -1.80 -8.48
N CYS A 21 2.96 -0.96 -7.59
CA CYS A 21 3.54 -1.38 -6.31
C CYS A 21 3.23 -0.46 -5.12
N LEU A 22 2.46 0.61 -5.35
CA LEU A 22 2.23 1.67 -4.37
C LEU A 22 1.33 1.22 -3.21
N HIS A 23 0.49 0.19 -3.40
CA HIS A 23 -0.26 -0.35 -2.28
C HIS A 23 0.64 -1.22 -1.40
N TYR A 24 1.51 -2.05 -2.01
CA TYR A 24 2.49 -2.83 -1.27
C TYR A 24 3.38 -1.92 -0.43
N THR A 25 3.96 -0.87 -1.00
CA THR A 25 4.88 0.03 -0.27
C THR A 25 4.19 0.71 0.93
N GLN A 26 2.90 1.04 0.85
CA GLN A 26 2.15 1.56 1.99
C GLN A 26 1.92 0.50 3.07
N VAL A 27 1.61 -0.74 2.67
CA VAL A 27 1.39 -1.86 3.62
C VAL A 27 2.64 -2.16 4.44
N VAL A 28 3.83 -2.06 3.84
CA VAL A 28 5.11 -2.34 4.50
C VAL A 28 5.85 -1.08 4.96
N TRP A 29 5.18 0.07 5.04
CA TRP A 29 5.81 1.33 5.41
C TRP A 29 6.23 1.36 6.88
N ARG A 30 7.55 1.37 7.12
CA ARG A 30 8.19 1.27 8.45
C ARG A 30 7.73 2.34 9.42
N ASN A 31 7.51 3.55 8.93
CA ASN A 31 7.14 4.68 9.78
C ASN A 31 5.65 4.73 10.11
N SER A 32 4.81 3.92 9.45
CA SER A 32 3.38 3.82 9.76
C SER A 32 3.17 2.89 10.95
N VAL A 33 3.00 3.47 12.13
CA VAL A 33 2.86 2.71 13.40
C VAL A 33 1.41 2.46 13.81
N ARG A 34 0.45 3.12 13.15
CA ARG A 34 -0.99 2.98 13.38
C ARG A 34 -1.69 2.64 12.08
N ILE A 35 -2.70 1.77 12.16
CA ILE A 35 -3.54 1.38 11.03
C ILE A 35 -5.01 1.32 11.46
N GLY A 36 -5.91 1.80 10.60
CA GLY A 36 -7.35 1.64 10.76
C GLY A 36 -8.01 1.30 9.43
N CYS A 37 -8.80 0.23 9.39
CA CYS A 37 -9.43 -0.25 8.15
C CYS A 37 -10.95 -0.31 8.28
N ALA A 38 -11.64 -0.11 7.16
CA ALA A 38 -13.09 -0.25 7.05
C ALA A 38 -13.47 -0.97 5.76
N LYS A 39 -14.62 -1.64 5.77
CA LYS A 39 -15.25 -2.21 4.59
C LYS A 39 -16.70 -1.77 4.49
N VAL A 40 -17.17 -1.49 3.28
CA VAL A 40 -18.54 -1.10 2.98
C VAL A 40 -19.06 -1.93 1.82
N ARG A 41 -20.30 -2.42 1.93
CA ARG A 41 -20.99 -3.06 0.82
C ARG A 41 -21.66 -1.98 -0.03
N CYS A 42 -21.33 -1.95 -1.31
CA CYS A 42 -21.90 -0.99 -2.26
C CYS A 42 -23.26 -1.49 -2.76
N ASN A 43 -24.15 -0.57 -3.17
CA ASN A 43 -25.50 -0.88 -3.66
C ASN A 43 -25.49 -1.77 -4.92
N ASN A 44 -24.41 -1.75 -5.70
CA ASN A 44 -24.22 -2.60 -6.87
C ASN A 44 -23.70 -4.01 -6.53
N GLY A 45 -23.61 -4.38 -5.26
CA GLY A 45 -23.02 -5.65 -4.84
C GLY A 45 -21.49 -5.70 -4.96
N GLY A 46 -20.82 -4.56 -5.06
CA GLY A 46 -19.38 -4.45 -4.83
C GLY A 46 -19.03 -4.37 -3.34
N THR A 47 -17.76 -4.53 -3.00
CA THR A 47 -17.24 -4.26 -1.65
C THR A 47 -16.09 -3.28 -1.77
N PHE A 48 -16.22 -2.14 -1.08
CA PHE A 48 -15.15 -1.16 -0.95
C PHE A 48 -14.40 -1.40 0.35
N ILE A 49 -13.08 -1.42 0.30
CA ILE A 49 -12.21 -1.59 1.46
C ILE A 49 -11.19 -0.46 1.44
N GLY A 50 -11.02 0.22 2.58
CA GLY A 50 -10.01 1.25 2.76
C GLY A 50 -9.26 1.05 4.07
N CYS A 51 -7.96 1.33 4.07
CA CYS A 51 -7.12 1.37 5.26
C CYS A 51 -6.37 2.71 5.31
N ASN A 52 -6.35 3.34 6.47
CA ASN A 52 -5.57 4.53 6.77
C ASN A 52 -4.37 4.15 7.63
N TYR A 53 -3.23 4.78 7.34
CA TYR A 53 -1.95 4.54 8.00
C TYR A 53 -1.44 5.84 8.60
N ASP A 54 -0.87 5.78 9.80
CA ASP A 54 -0.31 6.94 10.47
C ASP A 54 0.99 6.62 11.22
N PRO A 55 2.05 7.46 11.09
CA PRO A 55 2.26 8.47 10.05
C PRO A 55 2.05 7.94 8.62
N PRO A 56 1.64 8.79 7.65
CA PRO A 56 1.39 8.35 6.28
C PRO A 56 2.69 7.85 5.63
N GLY A 57 2.53 6.98 4.63
CA GLY A 57 3.65 6.43 3.87
C GLY A 57 3.74 6.95 2.45
N ASN A 58 4.51 6.24 1.62
CA ASN A 58 4.71 6.53 0.19
C ASN A 58 5.28 7.92 -0.10
N TYR A 59 6.15 8.43 0.78
CA TYR A 59 6.92 9.63 0.50
C TYR A 59 7.90 9.39 -0.65
N ILE A 60 7.87 10.27 -1.66
CA ILE A 60 8.74 10.18 -2.84
C ILE A 60 10.20 10.29 -2.42
N GLY A 61 11.01 9.32 -2.83
CA GLY A 61 12.45 9.26 -2.52
C GLY A 61 12.77 8.54 -1.21
N GLU A 62 11.79 8.25 -0.36
CA GLU A 62 11.97 7.44 0.83
C GLU A 62 11.76 5.95 0.53
N ARG A 63 12.33 5.09 1.38
CA ARG A 63 12.19 3.64 1.29
C ARG A 63 11.12 3.19 2.29
N PRO A 64 10.28 2.21 1.91
CA PRO A 64 9.27 1.69 2.80
C PRO A 64 9.86 0.91 3.98
N TYR A 65 11.07 0.35 3.91
CA TYR A 65 11.72 -0.37 5.02
C TYR A 65 13.25 -0.36 4.93
#